data_AF-A0A4U8USK8-F1
#
_entry.id   AF-A0A4U8USK8-F1
#
_cell.length_a   1.000
_cell.length_b   1.000
_cell.length_c   1.000
_cell.angle_alpha   90.00
_cell.angle_beta   90.00
_cell.angle_gamma   90.00
#
_symmetry.space_group_name_H-M   'P 1'
#
loop_
_entity.id
_entity.type
_entity.pdbx_description
1 polymer ?
#
loop_
_entity_poly.entity_id
_entity_poly.type
_entity_poly.pdbx_seq_one_letter_code
_entity_poly.pdbx_strand_id
1 'polypeptide(L)'
;MSALLAGFFAACASAAAKLMFEDWESPLHRAPFLAAFVLSNVLMWWIHTKALKGSSSTLIVTLLNTGSNFLITALFGLLLFGESRTLNWYFGLLLILIGTSIVARSSEKPKID
;
A
#
# COMPACT_ATOMS: atom_id res chain seq x y z
N MET A 1 -10.47 -7.90 5.96
CA MET A 1 -10.95 -7.00 4.89
C MET A 1 -10.40 -5.59 5.02
N SER A 2 -10.38 -4.99 6.21
CA SER A 2 -9.90 -3.62 6.46
C SER A 2 -8.47 -3.34 5.98
N ALA A 3 -7.53 -4.28 6.17
CA ALA A 3 -6.14 -4.11 5.75
C ALA A 3 -5.93 -3.96 4.24
N LEU A 4 -6.74 -4.67 3.43
CA LEU A 4 -6.69 -4.55 1.96
C LEU A 4 -7.15 -3.16 1.50
N LEU A 5 -8.18 -2.63 2.15
CA LEU A 5 -8.71 -1.30 1.84
C LEU A 5 -7.69 -0.20 2.20
N ALA A 6 -6.97 -0.35 3.31
CA ALA A 6 -5.86 0.56 3.63
C ALA A 6 -4.76 0.51 2.54
N GLY A 7 -4.42 -0.68 2.04
CA GLY A 7 -3.46 -0.84 0.95
C GLY A 7 -3.91 -0.21 -0.37
N PHE A 8 -5.22 -0.24 -0.67
CA PHE A 8 -5.79 0.46 -1.83
C PHE A 8 -5.60 1.99 -1.73
N PHE A 9 -5.95 2.60 -0.61
CA PHE A 9 -5.75 4.04 -0.42
C PHE A 9 -4.27 4.42 -0.41
N ALA A 10 -3.39 3.54 0.06
CA ALA A 10 -1.95 3.72 -0.03
C ALA A 10 -1.48 3.79 -1.50
N ALA A 11 -2.00 2.92 -2.37
CA ALA A 11 -1.70 2.94 -3.79
C ALA A 11 -2.27 4.18 -4.50
N CYS A 12 -3.48 4.62 -4.14
CA CYS A 12 -4.05 5.88 -4.62
C CYS A 12 -3.17 7.08 -4.24
N ALA A 13 -2.63 7.11 -3.02
CA ALA A 13 -1.68 8.14 -2.60
C ALA A 13 -0.42 8.12 -3.48
N SER A 14 0.20 6.95 -3.70
CA SER A 14 1.37 6.84 -4.59
C SER A 14 1.09 7.32 -6.02
N ALA A 15 -0.06 6.98 -6.59
CA ALA A 15 -0.45 7.45 -7.93
C ALA A 15 -0.69 8.97 -7.96
N ALA A 16 -1.41 9.51 -6.98
CA ALA A 16 -1.65 10.95 -6.88
C ALA A 16 -0.34 11.75 -6.68
N ALA A 17 0.60 11.23 -5.89
CA ALA A 17 1.92 11.83 -5.72
C ALA A 17 2.66 11.92 -7.06
N LYS A 18 2.64 10.85 -7.86
CA LYS A 18 3.28 10.84 -9.17
C LYS A 18 2.71 11.92 -10.09
N LEU A 19 1.38 12.03 -10.16
CA LEU A 19 0.69 13.06 -10.97
C LEU A 19 0.92 14.49 -10.44
N MET A 20 1.13 14.64 -9.13
CA MET A 20 1.41 15.94 -8.50
C MET A 20 2.81 16.48 -8.88
N PHE A 21 3.80 15.59 -9.03
CA PHE A 21 5.18 15.93 -9.37
C PHE A 21 5.48 15.90 -10.87
N GLU A 22 4.51 15.55 -11.71
CA GLU A 22 4.62 15.70 -13.16
C GLU A 22 4.90 17.18 -13.51
N ASP A 23 5.66 17.43 -14.57
CA ASP A 23 5.99 18.78 -15.01
C ASP A 23 4.79 19.40 -15.72
N TRP A 24 3.92 20.06 -14.96
CA TRP A 24 2.90 20.90 -15.58
C TRP A 24 3.07 22.41 -15.38
N GLU A 25 2.59 23.12 -16.40
CA GLU A 25 2.83 24.54 -16.66
C GLU A 25 2.29 25.48 -15.56
N SER A 26 1.18 25.13 -14.90
CA SER A 26 0.44 26.03 -13.99
C SER A 26 0.09 25.41 -12.62
N PRO A 27 0.66 25.82 -11.47
CA PRO A 27 0.56 25.09 -10.19
C PRO A 27 -0.87 24.73 -9.70
N LEU A 28 -1.91 25.37 -10.24
CA LEU A 28 -3.31 25.04 -10.05
C LEU A 28 -3.67 23.57 -10.33
N HIS A 29 -3.06 22.93 -11.34
CA HIS A 29 -3.33 21.51 -11.64
C HIS A 29 -2.83 20.57 -10.52
N ARG A 30 -1.88 21.00 -9.68
CA ARG A 30 -1.34 20.19 -8.58
C ARG A 30 -2.28 20.11 -7.39
N ALA A 31 -3.11 21.14 -7.19
CA ALA A 31 -4.01 21.26 -6.05
C ALA A 31 -4.96 20.05 -5.87
N PRO A 32 -5.67 19.54 -6.90
CA PRO A 32 -6.53 18.36 -6.74
C PRO A 32 -5.72 17.08 -6.42
N PHE A 33 -4.54 16.91 -7.01
CA PHE A 33 -3.69 15.74 -6.74
C PHE A 33 -3.08 15.79 -5.33
N LEU A 34 -2.71 16.97 -4.84
CA LEU A 34 -2.27 17.17 -3.47
C LEU A 34 -3.40 16.84 -2.47
N ALA A 35 -4.61 17.33 -2.72
CA ALA A 35 -5.77 17.00 -1.89
C ALA A 35 -6.04 15.49 -1.88
N ALA A 36 -6.02 14.84 -3.05
CA ALA A 36 -6.18 13.39 -3.16
C ALA A 36 -5.07 12.60 -2.46
N PHE A 37 -3.82 13.06 -2.54
CA PHE A 37 -2.67 12.49 -1.85
C PHE A 37 -2.83 12.54 -0.33
N VAL A 38 -3.19 13.70 0.20
CA VAL A 38 -3.37 13.90 1.65
C VAL A 38 -4.55 13.08 2.15
N LEU A 39 -5.71 13.17 1.49
CA LEU A 39 -6.91 12.43 1.89
C LEU A 39 -6.68 10.91 1.87
N SER A 40 -6.01 10.40 0.83
CA SER A 40 -5.70 8.98 0.72
C SER A 40 -4.74 8.52 1.82
N ASN A 41 -3.73 9.32 2.19
CA ASN A 41 -2.84 9.01 3.31
C ASN A 41 -3.57 8.98 4.65
N VAL A 42 -4.45 9.95 4.91
CA VAL A 42 -5.25 10.00 6.14
C VAL A 42 -6.17 8.78 6.24
N LEU A 43 -6.86 8.43 5.15
CA LEU A 43 -7.73 7.27 5.09
C LEU A 43 -6.96 5.96 5.26
N MET A 44 -5.82 5.81 4.57
CA MET A 44 -4.92 4.66 4.74
C MET A 44 -4.53 4.49 6.21
N TRP A 45 -4.04 5.55 6.85
CA TRP A 45 -3.58 5.51 8.23
C TRP A 45 -4.71 5.17 9.21
N TRP A 46 -5.89 5.77 9.03
CA TRP A 46 -7.06 5.48 9.87
C TRP A 46 -7.54 4.03 9.73
N ILE A 47 -7.64 3.52 8.50
CA ILE A 47 -8.07 2.14 8.25
C ILE A 47 -7.00 1.15 8.75
N HIS A 48 -5.72 1.45 8.56
CA HIS A 48 -4.62 0.63 9.02
C HIS A 48 -4.58 0.54 10.56
N THR A 49 -4.67 1.67 11.26
CA THR A 49 -4.73 1.69 12.73
C THR A 49 -5.98 0.99 13.26
N LYS A 50 -7.13 1.11 12.59
CA LYS A 50 -8.34 0.35 12.92
C LYS A 50 -8.16 -1.16 12.71
N ALA A 51 -7.47 -1.56 11.64
CA ALA A 51 -7.18 -2.97 11.36
C ALA A 51 -6.22 -3.57 12.40
N LEU A 52 -5.23 -2.79 12.86
CA LEU A 52 -4.31 -3.20 13.93
C LEU A 52 -5.04 -3.41 15.25
N LYS A 53 -5.96 -2.51 15.63
CA LYS A 53 -6.74 -2.64 16.87
C LYS A 53 -7.66 -3.86 16.90
N GLY A 54 -8.11 -4.35 15.74
CA GLY A 54 -9.05 -5.46 15.63
C GLY A 54 -8.43 -6.82 15.31
N SER A 55 -7.10 -6.92 15.20
CA SER A 55 -6.41 -8.14 14.79
C SER A 55 -5.49 -8.66 15.89
N SER A 56 -5.49 -9.97 16.09
CA SER A 56 -4.55 -10.64 17.00
C SER A 56 -3.09 -10.61 16.51
N SER A 57 -2.88 -10.36 15.21
CA SER A 57 -1.56 -10.29 14.60
C SER A 57 -1.38 -9.00 13.79
N THR A 58 -0.59 -8.08 14.34
CA THR A 58 -0.16 -6.82 13.71
C THR A 58 0.60 -7.10 12.41
N LEU A 59 1.46 -8.13 12.39
CA LEU A 59 2.32 -8.44 11.25
C LEU A 59 1.51 -8.89 10.03
N ILE A 60 0.48 -9.72 10.23
CA ILE A 60 -0.41 -10.15 9.14
C ILE A 60 -1.18 -8.95 8.56
N VAL A 61 -1.65 -8.03 9.41
CA VAL A 61 -2.35 -6.82 8.96
C VAL A 61 -1.45 -5.93 8.11
N THR A 62 -0.21 -5.70 8.56
CA THR A 62 0.77 -4.93 7.81
C THR A 62 1.17 -5.61 6.50
N LEU A 63 1.34 -6.93 6.52
CA LEU A 63 1.64 -7.72 5.32
C LEU A 63 0.55 -7.56 4.26
N LEU A 64 -0.72 -7.71 4.64
CA LEU A 64 -1.85 -7.57 3.73
C LEU A 64 -1.97 -6.14 3.19
N ASN A 65 -1.75 -5.13 4.03
CA ASN A 65 -1.74 -3.72 3.61
C ASN A 65 -0.62 -3.45 2.58
N THR A 66 0.60 -3.88 2.88
CA THR A 66 1.77 -3.66 2.03
C THR A 66 1.67 -4.45 0.72
N GLY A 67 1.26 -5.71 0.79
CA GLY A 67 1.03 -6.54 -0.41
C GLY A 67 -0.05 -5.95 -1.31
N SER A 68 -1.17 -5.52 -0.73
CA SER A 68 -2.24 -4.86 -1.48
C SER A 68 -1.77 -3.54 -2.10
N ASN A 69 -1.01 -2.72 -1.37
CA ASN A 69 -0.44 -1.49 -1.91
C ASN A 69 0.47 -1.77 -3.11
N PHE A 70 1.39 -2.74 -3.01
CA PHE A 70 2.28 -3.07 -4.12
C PHE A 70 1.55 -3.61 -5.35
N LEU A 71 0.58 -4.52 -5.17
CA LEU A 71 -0.19 -5.08 -6.27
C LEU A 71 -1.01 -4.01 -7.00
N ILE A 72 -1.70 -3.15 -6.23
CA ILE A 72 -2.54 -2.09 -6.81
C ILE A 72 -1.67 -0.99 -7.43
N THR A 73 -0.54 -0.64 -6.80
CA THR A 73 0.42 0.32 -7.38
C THR A 73 1.03 -0.19 -8.67
N ALA A 74 1.34 -1.50 -8.77
CA ALA A 74 1.79 -2.09 -10.02
C ALA A 74 0.71 -2.02 -11.11
N LEU A 75 -0.55 -2.31 -10.74
CA LEU A 75 -1.68 -2.20 -11.65
C LEU A 75 -1.90 -0.76 -12.13
N PHE A 76 -1.87 0.22 -11.23
CA PHE A 76 -1.94 1.65 -11.59
C PHE A 76 -0.73 2.10 -12.41
N GLY A 77 0.47 1.61 -12.10
CA GLY A 77 1.68 1.78 -12.91
C GLY A 77 1.46 1.37 -14.37
N LEU A 78 0.88 0.19 -14.57
CA LEU A 78 0.59 -0.34 -15.89
C LEU A 78 -0.54 0.41 -16.59
N LEU A 79 -1.66 0.65 -15.91
CA LEU A 79 -2.88 1.22 -16.51
C LEU A 79 -2.82 2.72 -16.73
N LEU A 80 -2.28 3.48 -15.76
CA LEU A 80 -2.27 4.95 -15.81
C LEU A 80 -1.00 5.51 -16.46
N PHE A 81 0.13 4.81 -16.32
CA PHE A 81 1.43 5.32 -16.77
C PHE A 81 2.09 4.46 -17.85
N GLY A 82 1.50 3.31 -18.21
CA GLY A 82 2.09 2.38 -19.18
C GLY A 82 3.42 1.76 -18.70
N GLU A 83 3.74 1.87 -17.41
CA GLU A 83 5.01 1.40 -16.85
C GLU A 83 4.95 -0.10 -16.58
N SER A 84 5.47 -0.90 -17.50
CA SER A 84 5.65 -2.34 -17.27
C SER A 84 6.79 -2.57 -16.29
N ARG A 85 6.50 -3.22 -15.16
CA ARG A 85 7.50 -3.65 -14.19
C ARG A 85 8.17 -4.94 -14.67
N THR A 86 9.48 -5.04 -14.52
CA THR A 86 10.26 -6.21 -14.95
C THR A 86 9.89 -7.45 -14.12
N LEU A 87 10.08 -8.66 -14.68
CA LEU A 87 9.86 -9.92 -13.95
C LEU A 87 10.67 -10.00 -12.63
N ASN A 88 11.87 -9.43 -12.61
CA ASN A 88 12.71 -9.35 -11.41
C ASN A 88 12.06 -8.52 -10.29
N TRP A 89 11.27 -7.49 -10.63
CA TRP A 89 10.54 -6.70 -9.64
C TRP A 89 9.49 -7.53 -8.92
N TYR A 90 8.71 -8.32 -9.68
CA TYR A 90 7.71 -9.23 -9.10
C TYR A 90 8.37 -10.31 -8.24
N PHE A 91 9.53 -10.83 -8.67
CA PHE A 91 10.30 -11.78 -7.86
C PHE A 91 10.75 -11.17 -6.52
N GLY A 92 11.27 -9.94 -6.54
CA GLY A 92 11.63 -9.21 -5.32
C GLY A 92 10.44 -8.99 -4.39
N LEU A 93 9.28 -8.62 -4.94
CA LEU A 93 8.04 -8.48 -4.18
C LEU A 93 7.65 -9.80 -3.51
N LEU A 94 7.69 -10.93 -4.24
CA LEU A 94 7.39 -12.25 -3.68
C LEU A 94 8.35 -12.60 -2.54
N LEU A 95 9.64 -12.34 -2.69
CA LEU A 95 10.63 -12.61 -1.64
C LEU A 95 10.32 -11.80 -0.36
N ILE A 96 9.96 -10.52 -0.49
CA ILE A 96 9.57 -9.66 0.64
C ILE A 96 8.32 -10.21 1.33
N LEU A 97 7.30 -10.59 0.56
CA LEU A 97 6.04 -11.13 1.10
C LEU A 97 6.26 -12.47 1.82
N ILE A 98 7.08 -13.36 1.25
CA ILE A 98 7.42 -14.66 1.86
C ILE A 98 8.21 -14.44 3.15
N GLY A 99 9.28 -13.64 3.13
CA GLY A 99 10.09 -13.36 4.31
C GLY A 99 9.28 -12.75 5.45
N THR A 100 8.42 -11.78 5.13
CA THR A 100 7.55 -11.14 6.13
C THR A 100 6.49 -12.10 6.66
N SER A 101 5.96 -13.01 5.82
CA SER A 101 5.01 -14.06 6.26
C SER A 101 5.66 -15.04 7.24
N ILE A 102 6.91 -15.41 7.03
CA ILE A 102 7.67 -16.28 7.94
C ILE A 102 7.81 -15.61 9.32
N VAL A 103 8.19 -14.34 9.35
CA VAL A 103 8.31 -13.56 10.60
C VAL A 103 6.95 -13.36 11.29
N ALA A 104 5.88 -13.20 10.51
CA ALA A 104 4.53 -13.09 11.05
C ALA A 104 4.11 -14.34 11.82
N ARG A 105 4.43 -15.53 11.29
CA ARG A 105 4.13 -16.82 11.92
C ARG A 105 4.97 -17.10 13.16
N SER A 106 6.22 -16.62 13.21
CA SER A 106 7.06 -16.81 14.40
C SER A 106 6.67 -15.90 15.57
N SER A 107 5.96 -14.80 15.30
CA SER A 107 5.51 -13.86 16.32
C SER A 107 4.14 -14.20 16.91
N GLU A 108 3.45 -15.22 16.39
CA GLU A 108 2.25 -15.77 17.03
C GLU A 108 2.67 -16.46 18.33
N LYS A 109 2.43 -15.79 19.47
CA LYS A 109 2.59 -16.42 20.78
C LYS A 109 1.62 -17.60 20.86
N PRO A 110 2.07 -18.80 21.30
CA PRO A 110 1.13 -19.87 21.60
C PRO A 110 0.10 -19.35 22.60
N LYS A 111 -1.18 -19.59 22.35
CA LYS A 111 -2.19 -19.48 23.41
C LYS A 111 -1.76 -20.46 24.50
N ILE A 112 -1.32 -19.91 25.63
CA ILE A 112 -1.11 -20.69 26.84
C ILE A 112 -2.49 -20.70 27.49
N ASP A 113 -3.20 -21.80 27.28
CA ASP A 113 -4.44 -22.14 27.97
C ASP A 113 -4.14 -22.50 29.44
#